data_AF-A0A8T7JXK4-F1
#
_entry.id   AF-A0A8T7JXK4-F1
#
_cell.length_a   1.000
_cell.length_b   1.000
_cell.length_c   1.000
_cell.angle_alpha   90.00
_cell.angle_beta   90.00
_cell.angle_gamma   90.00
#
_symmetry.space_group_name_H-M   'P 1'
#
loop_
_entity.id
_entity.type
_entity.pdbx_description
1 polymer ?
#
loop_
_entity_poly.entity_id
_entity_poly.type
_entity_poly.pdbx_seq_one_letter_code
_entity_poly.pdbx_strand_id
1 'polypeptide(L)'
;MQATMPKMDVIAFDDIVTALTPHKIRILETVYNFEHRWASRMQISRALGKKRLTPYDIRALTMFVDIGIMELSTRPMSSPLTETIYIYRISDTTAALIKEWVDWRRQNGHRPMMRSREPVQFELHLADEV
;
A
#
# COMPACT_ATOMS: atom_id res chain seq x y z
N MET A 1 15.16 15.55 14.68
CA MET A 1 13.83 16.17 14.84
C MET A 1 12.92 15.54 13.80
N GLN A 2 12.03 14.64 14.19
CA GLN A 2 11.04 14.08 13.25
C GLN A 2 9.89 15.08 13.16
N ALA A 3 9.66 15.62 11.97
CA ALA A 3 8.48 16.43 11.71
C ALA A 3 7.25 15.57 11.98
N THR A 4 6.48 15.90 13.01
CA THR A 4 5.19 15.28 13.26
C THR A 4 4.29 15.72 12.11
N MET A 5 4.07 14.85 11.13
CA MET A 5 3.07 15.10 10.09
C MET A 5 1.75 15.44 10.79
N PRO A 6 1.00 16.45 10.32
CA PRO A 6 -0.34 16.71 10.85
C PRO A 6 -1.13 15.41 10.81
N LYS A 7 -1.71 15.04 11.95
CA LYS A 7 -2.44 13.77 12.11
C LYS A 7 -3.60 13.75 11.11
N MET A 8 -3.47 12.93 10.07
CA MET A 8 -4.53 12.70 9.08
C MET A 8 -5.76 12.12 9.79
N ASP A 9 -6.91 12.75 9.64
CA ASP A 9 -8.18 12.28 10.18
C ASP A 9 -9.03 11.60 9.11
N VAL A 10 -10.19 11.07 9.51
CA VAL A 10 -11.06 10.27 8.64
C VAL A 10 -11.66 11.09 7.49
N ILE A 11 -11.89 12.40 7.69
CA ILE A 11 -12.45 13.30 6.67
C ILE A 11 -11.38 13.64 5.65
N ALA A 12 -10.18 14.03 6.10
CA ALA A 12 -9.05 14.29 5.22
C ALA A 12 -8.65 13.04 4.42
N PHE A 13 -8.69 11.86 5.04
CA PHE A 13 -8.47 10.59 4.34
C PHE A 13 -9.55 10.31 3.31
N ASP A 14 -10.81 10.65 3.60
CA ASP A 14 -11.91 10.50 2.65
C ASP A 14 -11.73 11.35 1.39
N ASP A 15 -11.34 12.61 1.57
CA ASP A 15 -11.05 13.53 0.47
C ASP A 15 -9.91 13.00 -0.41
N ILE A 16 -8.84 12.50 0.22
CA ILE A 16 -7.72 11.88 -0.49
C ILE A 16 -8.21 10.69 -1.31
N VAL A 17 -8.90 9.73 -0.69
CA VAL A 17 -9.35 8.50 -1.36
C VAL A 17 -10.33 8.80 -2.49
N THR A 18 -11.24 9.78 -2.29
CA THR A 18 -12.21 10.21 -3.31
C THR A 18 -11.53 10.85 -4.52
N ALA A 19 -10.40 11.54 -4.32
CA ALA A 19 -9.62 12.13 -5.40
C ALA A 19 -8.75 11.10 -6.16
N LEU A 20 -8.62 9.86 -5.66
CA LEU A 20 -7.82 8.83 -6.32
C LEU A 20 -8.54 8.28 -7.57
N THR A 21 -7.75 8.01 -8.61
CA THR A 21 -8.24 7.23 -9.74
C THR A 21 -8.51 5.78 -9.33
N PRO A 22 -9.42 5.05 -10.00
CA PRO A 22 -9.68 3.63 -9.70
C PRO A 22 -8.41 2.77 -9.71
N HIS A 23 -7.44 3.13 -10.57
CA HIS A 23 -6.14 2.47 -10.63
C HIS A 23 -5.31 2.66 -9.37
N LYS A 24 -5.24 3.89 -8.85
CA LYS A 24 -4.53 4.22 -7.61
C LYS A 24 -5.19 3.56 -6.40
N ILE A 25 -6.52 3.53 -6.36
CA ILE A 25 -7.29 2.81 -5.33
C ILE A 25 -6.90 1.33 -5.33
N ARG A 26 -6.85 0.69 -6.50
CA ARG A 26 -6.45 -0.71 -6.61
C ARG A 26 -5.02 -0.97 -6.11
N ILE A 27 -4.09 -0.05 -6.34
CA ILE A 27 -2.72 -0.15 -5.79
C ILE A 27 -2.76 -0.05 -4.26
N LEU A 28 -3.48 0.93 -3.72
CA LEU A 28 -3.64 1.12 -2.27
C LEU A 28 -4.23 -0.14 -1.61
N GLU A 29 -5.33 -0.66 -2.15
CA GLU A 29 -5.94 -1.92 -1.70
C GLU A 29 -4.96 -3.09 -1.77
N THR A 30 -4.20 -3.18 -2.87
CA THR A 30 -3.23 -4.27 -3.05
C THR A 30 -2.18 -4.26 -1.95
N VAL A 31 -1.60 -3.10 -1.63
CA VAL A 31 -0.59 -2.98 -0.57
C VAL A 31 -1.22 -3.19 0.82
N TYR A 32 -2.43 -2.68 1.05
CA TYR A 32 -3.17 -2.90 2.29
C TYR A 32 -3.44 -4.38 2.57
N ASN A 33 -3.75 -5.16 1.53
CA ASN A 33 -4.02 -6.60 1.64
C ASN A 33 -2.79 -7.46 1.97
N PHE A 34 -1.59 -6.87 2.09
CA PHE A 34 -0.43 -7.56 2.67
C PHE A 34 -0.44 -7.56 4.21
N GLU A 35 -1.45 -6.96 4.85
CA GLU A 35 -1.65 -6.99 6.31
C GLU A 35 -0.43 -6.51 7.10
N HIS A 36 -0.02 -5.26 6.88
CA HIS A 36 1.14 -4.62 7.51
C HIS A 36 2.51 -5.23 7.14
N ARG A 37 2.55 -6.30 6.33
CA ARG A 37 3.81 -6.84 5.82
C ARG A 37 4.40 -5.93 4.75
N TRP A 38 5.73 -5.93 4.70
CA TRP A 38 6.49 -5.27 3.64
C TRP A 38 6.37 -6.05 2.33
N ALA A 39 5.99 -5.37 1.25
CA ALA A 39 5.84 -5.93 -0.09
C ALA A 39 6.80 -5.25 -1.07
N SER A 40 7.58 -6.06 -1.79
CA SER A 40 8.43 -5.61 -2.90
C SER A 40 7.61 -5.21 -4.13
N ARG A 41 8.22 -4.44 -5.04
CA ARG A 41 7.60 -4.11 -6.34
C ARG A 41 7.13 -5.36 -7.12
N MET A 42 7.88 -6.46 -7.04
CA MET A 42 7.54 -7.73 -7.69
C MET A 42 6.28 -8.37 -7.08
N GLN A 43 6.19 -8.41 -5.74
CA GLN A 43 5.01 -8.92 -5.05
C GLN A 43 3.77 -8.07 -5.37
N ILE A 44 3.92 -6.74 -5.36
CA ILE A 44 2.84 -5.80 -5.71
C ILE A 44 2.41 -6.01 -7.18
N SER A 45 3.35 -6.16 -8.13
CA SER A 45 2.97 -6.40 -9.53
C SER A 45 2.24 -7.71 -9.72
N ARG A 46 2.69 -8.79 -9.06
CA ARG A 46 2.01 -10.10 -9.11
C ARG A 46 0.60 -10.01 -8.56
N ALA A 47 0.41 -9.36 -7.41
CA ALA A 47 -0.91 -9.14 -6.81
C ALA A 47 -1.84 -8.27 -7.68
N LEU A 48 -1.28 -7.35 -8.47
CA LEU A 48 -2.03 -6.59 -9.48
C LEU A 48 -2.34 -7.39 -10.76
N GLY A 49 -1.84 -8.61 -10.91
CA GLY A 49 -1.97 -9.42 -12.12
C GLY A 49 -1.05 -8.96 -13.26
N LYS A 50 0.11 -8.36 -12.94
CA LYS A 50 1.04 -7.77 -13.89
C LYS A 50 2.41 -8.45 -13.81
N LYS A 51 3.11 -8.54 -14.96
CA LYS A 51 4.50 -9.01 -15.03
C LYS A 51 5.49 -8.07 -14.31
N ARG A 52 5.23 -6.76 -14.40
CA ARG A 52 6.05 -5.71 -13.76
C ARG A 52 5.19 -4.49 -13.47
N LEU A 53 5.61 -3.69 -12.48
CA LEU A 53 5.03 -2.36 -12.28
C LEU A 53 5.45 -1.43 -13.42
N THR A 54 4.49 -0.65 -13.90
CA THR A 54 4.73 0.42 -14.86
C THR A 54 5.32 1.65 -14.16
N PRO A 55 5.92 2.60 -14.90
CA PRO A 55 6.31 3.88 -14.31
C PRO A 55 5.14 4.63 -13.65
N TYR A 56 3.91 4.44 -14.13
CA TYR A 56 2.71 5.01 -13.51
C TYR A 56 2.38 4.37 -12.16
N ASP A 57 2.51 3.04 -12.06
CA ASP A 57 2.34 2.32 -10.79
C ASP A 57 3.38 2.77 -9.75
N ILE A 58 4.64 2.93 -10.16
CA ILE A 58 5.73 3.38 -9.27
C ILE A 58 5.47 4.80 -8.78
N ARG A 59 5.03 5.71 -9.67
CA ARG A 59 4.65 7.08 -9.27
C ARG A 59 3.50 7.10 -8.27
N ALA A 60 2.54 6.19 -8.39
CA ALA A 60 1.46 6.07 -7.41
C ALA A 60 1.99 5.61 -6.04
N LEU A 61 2.89 4.63 -6.01
CA LEU A 61 3.54 4.20 -4.76
C LEU A 61 4.35 5.33 -4.12
N THR A 62 5.14 6.07 -4.89
CA THR A 62 5.88 7.24 -4.39
C THR A 62 4.93 8.29 -3.83
N MET A 63 3.87 8.63 -4.56
CA MET A 63 2.84 9.57 -4.10
C MET A 63 2.24 9.14 -2.75
N PHE A 64 1.94 7.86 -2.56
CA PHE A 64 1.41 7.36 -1.28
C PHE A 64 2.41 7.46 -0.13
N VAL A 65 3.70 7.31 -0.41
CA VAL A 65 4.77 7.51 0.58
C VAL A 65 4.88 9.00 0.93
N ASP A 66 4.87 9.88 -0.07
CA ASP A 66 5.01 11.32 0.14
C ASP A 66 3.87 11.92 0.98
N ILE A 67 2.65 11.38 0.84
CA ILE A 67 1.48 11.81 1.64
C ILE A 67 1.29 10.99 2.93
N GLY A 68 2.23 10.11 3.28
CA GLY A 68 2.24 9.37 4.55
C GLY A 68 1.21 8.23 4.65
N ILE A 69 0.63 7.78 3.53
CA ILE A 69 -0.24 6.59 3.49
C ILE A 69 0.59 5.30 3.54
N MET A 70 1.75 5.32 2.89
CA MET A 70 2.67 4.18 2.82
C MET A 70 4.01 4.53 3.46
N GLU A 71 4.70 3.50 3.92
CA GLU A 71 6.11 3.57 4.27
C GLU A 71 6.95 2.90 3.19
N LEU A 72 8.15 3.43 2.97
CA LEU A 72 9.14 2.89 2.06
C LEU A 72 10.38 2.47 2.86
N SER A 73 10.89 1.28 2.57
CA SER A 73 12.18 0.81 3.06
C SER A 73 12.95 0.15 1.92
N THR A 74 14.25 -0.05 2.14
CA THR A 74 15.15 -0.70 1.21
C THR A 74 15.83 -1.89 1.88
N ARG A 75 16.06 -2.95 1.10
CA ARG A 75 16.86 -4.10 1.54
C ARG A 75 18.01 -4.34 0.57
N PRO A 76 19.24 -4.54 1.06
CA PRO A 76 20.33 -5.01 0.22
C PRO A 76 20.01 -6.43 -0.25
N MET A 77 20.30 -6.73 -1.52
CA MET A 77 20.27 -8.10 -2.01
C MET A 77 21.64 -8.75 -1.71
N SER A 78 21.72 -10.07 -1.61
CA SER A 78 22.84 -10.81 -0.99
C SER A 78 24.18 -10.82 -1.76
N SER A 79 24.37 -9.98 -2.77
CA SER A 79 25.52 -10.02 -3.69
C SER A 79 26.34 -8.73 -3.64
N PRO A 80 27.68 -8.78 -3.83
CA PRO A 80 28.55 -7.60 -3.69
C PRO A 80 28.31 -6.47 -4.71
N LEU A 81 27.48 -6.71 -5.74
CA LEU A 81 27.14 -5.77 -6.82
C LEU A 81 25.71 -5.20 -6.70
N THR A 82 25.02 -5.40 -5.57
CA THR A 82 23.56 -5.54 -5.62
C THR A 82 22.70 -4.31 -5.82
N GLU A 83 21.74 -4.54 -6.72
CA GLU A 83 20.46 -3.88 -6.87
C GLU A 83 19.72 -3.78 -5.51
N THR A 84 19.34 -2.56 -5.12
CA THR A 84 18.58 -2.31 -3.90
C THR A 84 17.10 -2.66 -4.12
N ILE A 85 16.54 -3.53 -3.28
CA ILE A 85 15.10 -3.86 -3.35
C ILE A 85 14.30 -2.82 -2.58
N TYR A 86 13.34 -2.19 -3.25
CA TYR A 86 12.36 -1.30 -2.63
C TYR A 86 11.17 -2.11 -2.13
N ILE A 87 10.81 -1.91 -0.87
CA ILE A 87 9.68 -2.55 -0.19
C ILE A 87 8.75 -1.49 0.39
N TYR A 88 7.45 -1.76 0.33
CA TYR A 88 6.39 -0.84 0.73
C TYR A 88 5.46 -1.51 1.73
N ARG A 89 4.93 -0.76 2.69
CA ARG A 89 3.81 -1.21 3.55
C ARG A 89 2.85 -0.05 3.80
N ILE A 90 1.60 -0.36 4.17
CA ILE A 90 0.72 0.65 4.77
C ILE A 90 1.23 0.93 6.18
N SER A 91 1.30 2.21 6.57
CA SER A 91 1.69 2.58 7.94
C SER A 91 0.65 2.07 8.94
N ASP A 92 1.05 1.76 10.17
CA ASP A 92 0.11 1.25 11.18
C ASP A 92 -0.99 2.28 11.52
N THR A 93 -0.61 3.56 11.49
CA THR A 93 -1.56 4.69 11.65
C THR A 93 -2.58 4.71 10.51
N THR A 94 -2.13 4.60 9.26
CA THR A 94 -3.03 4.60 8.10
C THR A 94 -3.90 3.36 8.04
N ALA A 95 -3.39 2.20 8.45
CA ALA A 95 -4.20 0.98 8.50
C ALA A 95 -5.33 1.07 9.54
N ALA A 96 -5.08 1.69 10.69
CA ALA A 96 -6.14 1.99 11.66
C ALA A 96 -7.14 3.00 11.08
N LEU A 97 -6.64 4.05 10.40
CA LEU A 97 -7.46 5.07 9.76
C LEU A 97 -8.36 4.50 8.64
N ILE A 98 -7.85 3.55 7.85
CA ILE A 98 -8.63 2.85 6.82
C ILE A 98 -9.81 2.11 7.44
N LYS A 99 -9.62 1.44 8.59
CA LYS A 99 -10.70 0.74 9.29
C LYS A 99 -11.76 1.74 9.77
N GLU A 100 -11.34 2.82 10.41
CA GLU A 100 -12.22 3.90 10.85
C GLU A 100 -13.00 4.51 9.68
N TRP A 101 -12.31 4.76 8.56
CA TRP A 101 -12.90 5.29 7.34
C TRP A 101 -13.96 4.38 6.72
N VAL A 102 -13.73 3.07 6.69
CA VAL A 102 -14.73 2.10 6.20
C VAL A 102 -15.99 2.16 7.06
N ASP A 103 -15.86 2.23 8.38
CA ASP A 103 -17.00 2.32 9.29
C ASP A 103 -17.72 3.67 9.19
N TRP A 104 -16.96 4.77 9.04
CA TRP A 104 -17.51 6.10 8.82
C TRP A 104 -18.31 6.18 7.51
N ARG A 105 -17.80 5.67 6.38
CA ARG A 105 -18.51 5.63 5.09
C ARG A 105 -19.81 4.83 5.17
N ARG A 106 -19.80 3.69 5.87
CA ARG A 106 -21.00 2.86 6.10
C ARG A 106 -22.11 3.64 6.83
N GLN A 107 -21.74 4.45 7.82
CA GLN A 107 -22.69 5.25 8.60
C GLN A 107 -23.17 6.51 7.86
N ASN A 108 -22.30 7.12 7.03
CA ASN A 108 -22.58 8.38 6.33
C ASN A 108 -23.06 8.19 4.87
N GLY A 109 -23.68 7.04 4.57
CA GLY A 109 -24.45 6.83 3.34
C GLY A 109 -23.65 6.59 2.05
N HIS A 110 -22.33 6.40 2.14
CA HIS A 110 -21.49 6.18 0.98
C HIS A 110 -20.97 4.73 0.96
N ARG A 111 -21.12 4.03 -0.17
CA ARG A 111 -20.58 2.66 -0.29
C ARG A 111 -19.05 2.70 -0.18
N PRO A 112 -18.43 1.96 0.77
CA PRO A 112 -16.99 1.90 0.87
C PRO A 112 -16.41 1.27 -0.41
N MET A 113 -15.35 1.88 -0.95
CA MET A 113 -14.70 1.37 -2.16
C MET A 113 -13.84 0.15 -1.86
N MET A 114 -13.29 0.04 -0.64
CA MET A 114 -12.38 -1.06 -0.26
C MET A 114 -13.11 -2.39 -0.12
N ARG A 115 -12.76 -3.33 -0.99
CA ARG A 115 -13.23 -4.72 -0.89
C ARG A 115 -12.37 -5.50 0.10
N SER A 116 -12.95 -5.93 1.21
CA SER A 116 -12.35 -6.99 2.04
C SER A 116 -12.32 -8.28 1.22
N ARG A 117 -11.12 -8.76 0.87
CA ARG A 117 -10.90 -10.13 0.37
C ARG A 117 -9.77 -10.76 1.18
N GLU A 118 -9.81 -12.09 1.27
CA GLU A 118 -8.85 -12.88 2.03
C GLU A 118 -7.40 -12.51 1.67
N PRO A 119 -6.50 -12.47 2.67
CA PRO A 119 -5.12 -12.05 2.48
C PRO A 119 -4.45 -12.86 1.38
N VAL A 120 -3.68 -12.20 0.53
CA VAL A 120 -2.96 -12.90 -0.53
C VAL A 120 -1.79 -13.65 0.11
N GLN A 121 -1.96 -14.96 0.32
CA GLN A 121 -0.92 -15.83 0.85
C GLN A 121 0.12 -16.11 -0.25
N PHE A 122 1.18 -15.31 -0.31
CA PHE A 122 2.32 -15.55 -1.20
C PHE A 122 3.48 -16.30 -0.53
N GLU A 123 3.38 -16.61 0.77
CA GLU A 123 4.46 -17.25 1.53
C GLU A 123 4.73 -18.71 1.11
N LEU A 124 3.89 -19.31 0.26
CA LEU A 124 4.14 -20.63 -0.32
C LEU A 124 5.04 -20.61 -1.58
N HIS A 125 5.44 -19.45 -2.11
CA HIS A 125 6.19 -19.38 -3.39
C HIS A 125 7.46 -18.51 -3.36
N LEU A 126 7.93 -18.13 -2.17
CA LEU A 126 9.24 -17.46 -2.00
C LEU A 126 10.22 -18.29 -1.17
N ALA A 127 9.79 -19.43 -0.64
CA ALA A 127 10.67 -20.40 0.01
C ALA A 127 11.30 -21.41 -0.98
N ASP A 128 10.77 -21.51 -2.21
CA ASP A 128 11.20 -22.52 -3.20
C ASP A 128 12.15 -21.99 -4.29
N GLU A 129 12.57 -20.72 -4.22
CA GLU A 129 13.57 -20.16 -5.16
C GLU A 129 14.72 -19.45 -4.42
N VAL A 130 15.38 -20.18 -3.51
CA VAL A 130 16.77 -19.90 -3.07
C VAL A 130 17.59 -21.17 -3.20
#